data_AF-A0A7K7QRU1-F1
#
_entry.id   AF-A0A7K7QRU1-F1
#
_cell.length_a   1.000
_cell.length_b   1.000
_cell.length_c   1.000
_cell.angle_alpha   90.00
_cell.angle_beta   90.00
_cell.angle_gamma   90.00
#
_symmetry.space_group_name_H-M   'P 1'
#
loop_
_entity.id
_entity.type
_entity.pdbx_description
1 polymer ?
#
loop_
_entity_poly.entity_id
_entity_poly.type
_entity_poly.pdbx_seq_one_letter_code
_entity_poly.pdbx_strand_id
1 'polypeptide(L)'
;FPVRLFPLREHGMNWHARPLTCQEIKAFRKSKEVMDRFIRAYKLMLGFYGINMVNEETGELERAENWHERFENLNRFSHNNLRITRILKCLGEMGYEDYQVHLVKFFLTETLVEETLPNVKRSALDYFLFTVRSKEKRRELVHYAWQHFKPQSSFVWGPRDKLQKYR
;
A
#
# COMPACT_ATOMS: atom_id res chain seq x y z
N PHE A 1 4.18 10.98 12.76
CA PHE A 1 2.89 11.18 12.08
C PHE A 1 2.08 9.88 11.92
N PRO A 2 2.46 8.87 11.12
CA PRO A 2 1.60 7.69 10.87
C PRO A 2 1.49 6.69 12.03
N VAL A 3 2.42 6.70 12.99
CA VAL A 3 2.35 5.79 14.15
C VAL A 3 1.08 6.00 14.98
N ARG A 4 0.62 7.26 15.10
CA ARG A 4 -0.62 7.61 15.82
C ARG A 4 -1.88 7.42 14.96
N LEU A 5 -1.78 7.63 13.64
CA LEU A 5 -2.93 7.62 12.73
C LEU A 5 -3.26 6.22 12.17
N PHE A 6 -2.26 5.35 12.05
CA PHE A 6 -2.38 3.98 11.51
C PHE A 6 -1.82 2.99 12.52
N PRO A 7 -2.55 2.69 13.61
CA PRO A 7 -2.10 1.73 14.60
C PRO A 7 -1.95 0.31 14.01
N LEU A 8 -0.97 -0.45 14.50
CA LEU A 8 -0.69 -1.84 14.12
C LEU A 8 -0.97 -2.78 15.28
N ARG A 9 -1.17 -4.06 14.98
CA ARG A 9 -1.20 -5.16 15.96
C ARG A 9 0.18 -5.63 16.40
N GLU A 10 1.23 -5.09 15.80
CA GLU A 10 2.64 -5.41 16.07
C GLU A 10 3.32 -4.17 16.67
N HIS A 11 4.33 -4.39 17.51
CA HIS A 11 5.21 -3.30 17.94
C HIS A 11 5.96 -2.73 16.73
N GLY A 12 5.85 -1.42 16.52
CA GLY A 12 6.68 -0.70 15.55
C GLY A 12 7.94 -0.15 16.20
N MET A 13 8.70 0.68 15.48
CA MET A 13 9.88 1.39 16.03
C MET A 13 9.59 2.28 17.25
N ASN A 14 8.32 2.61 17.50
CA ASN A 14 7.91 3.35 18.69
C ASN A 14 7.38 2.36 19.75
N TRP A 15 8.21 2.07 20.74
CA TRP A 15 7.89 1.19 21.87
C TRP A 15 6.68 1.64 22.69
N HIS A 16 6.35 2.94 22.69
CA HIS A 16 5.20 3.48 23.43
C HIS A 16 3.86 3.32 22.71
N ALA A 17 3.85 2.94 21.43
CA ALA A 17 2.61 2.68 20.72
C ALA A 17 2.06 1.31 21.14
N ARG A 18 0.94 1.29 21.88
CA ARG A 18 0.26 0.05 22.26
C ARG A 18 -0.29 -0.65 21.00
N PRO A 19 0.00 -1.95 20.80
CA PRO A 19 -0.60 -2.71 19.71
C PRO A 19 -2.12 -2.75 19.82
N LEU A 20 -2.82 -2.64 18.69
CA LEU A 20 -4.27 -2.83 18.68
C LEU A 20 -4.64 -4.28 18.95
N THR A 21 -5.65 -4.47 19.79
CA THR A 21 -6.30 -5.77 20.00
C THR A 21 -7.32 -6.05 18.90
N CYS A 22 -7.63 -7.32 18.68
CA CYS A 22 -8.70 -7.72 17.76
C CYS A 22 -10.08 -7.14 18.16
N GLN A 23 -10.30 -6.90 19.46
CA GLN A 23 -11.55 -6.34 19.96
C GLN A 23 -11.68 -4.85 19.60
N GLU A 24 -10.61 -4.07 19.74
CA GLU A 24 -10.59 -2.66 19.34
C GLU A 24 -10.79 -2.49 17.84
N ILE A 25 -10.17 -3.33 17.00
CA ILE A 25 -10.40 -3.29 15.54
C ILE A 25 -11.86 -3.57 15.20
N LYS A 26 -12.48 -4.57 15.85
CA LYS A 26 -13.91 -4.85 15.66
C LYS A 26 -14.79 -3.67 16.11
N ALA A 27 -14.43 -2.99 17.20
CA ALA A 27 -15.15 -1.82 17.67
C ALA A 27 -15.01 -0.63 16.70
N PHE A 28 -13.80 -0.39 16.18
CA PHE A 28 -13.54 0.68 15.20
C PHE A 28 -14.32 0.47 13.92
N ARG A 29 -14.32 -0.76 13.38
CA ARG A 29 -15.08 -1.10 12.17
C ARG A 29 -16.59 -0.89 12.31
N LYS A 30 -17.13 -0.90 13.53
CA LYS A 30 -18.55 -0.61 13.81
C LYS A 30 -18.85 0.87 13.99
N SER A 31 -17.84 1.72 14.18
CA SER A 31 -18.00 3.15 14.39
C SER A 31 -17.78 3.92 13.10
N LYS A 32 -18.86 4.41 12.49
CA LYS A 32 -18.80 5.24 11.28
C LYS A 32 -17.88 6.44 11.45
N GLU A 33 -17.98 7.15 12.57
CA GLU A 33 -17.15 8.33 12.86
C GLU A 33 -15.64 8.00 12.88
N VAL A 34 -15.25 6.86 13.46
CA VAL A 34 -13.85 6.42 13.49
C VAL A 34 -13.38 6.05 12.09
N MET A 35 -14.22 5.37 11.30
CA MET A 35 -13.90 5.00 9.93
C MET A 35 -13.78 6.23 9.02
N ASP A 36 -14.65 7.23 9.18
CA ASP A 36 -14.57 8.49 8.43
C ASP A 36 -13.28 9.26 8.78
N ARG A 37 -12.89 9.27 10.07
CA ARG A 37 -11.60 9.84 10.51
C ARG A 37 -10.41 9.09 9.91
N PHE A 38 -10.49 7.77 9.87
CA PHE A 38 -9.46 6.92 9.27
C PHE A 38 -9.30 7.20 7.78
N ILE A 39 -10.40 7.30 7.02
CA ILE A 39 -10.36 7.68 5.60
C ILE A 39 -9.78 9.07 5.39
N ARG A 40 -10.17 10.07 6.20
CA ARG A 40 -9.54 11.40 6.14
C ARG A 40 -8.03 11.36 6.38
N ALA A 41 -7.57 10.58 7.36
CA ALA A 41 -6.15 10.40 7.61
C ALA A 41 -5.45 9.70 6.43
N TYR A 42 -6.11 8.75 5.77
CA TYR A 42 -5.61 8.09 4.58
C TYR A 42 -5.43 9.06 3.41
N LYS A 43 -6.45 9.86 3.09
CA LYS A 43 -6.35 10.90 2.04
C LYS A 43 -5.21 11.90 2.31
N LEU A 44 -5.06 12.32 3.57
CA LEU A 44 -3.96 13.22 3.96
C LEU A 44 -2.59 12.58 3.70
N MET A 45 -2.42 11.30 4.05
CA MET A 45 -1.17 10.59 3.79
C MET A 45 -0.93 10.38 2.29
N LEU A 46 -1.97 10.08 1.50
CA LEU A 46 -1.85 10.01 0.04
C LEU A 46 -1.35 11.33 -0.54
N GLY A 47 -1.96 12.46 -0.14
CA GLY A 47 -1.54 13.78 -0.59
C GLY A 47 -0.09 14.11 -0.20
N PHE A 48 0.35 13.68 0.98
CA PHE A 48 1.76 13.79 1.39
C PHE A 48 2.71 13.03 0.45
N TYR A 49 2.26 11.94 -0.15
CA TYR A 49 3.03 11.15 -1.11
C TYR A 49 2.83 11.59 -2.57
N GLY A 50 2.06 12.65 -2.84
CA GLY A 50 1.77 13.10 -4.21
C GLY A 50 0.74 12.22 -4.92
N ILE A 51 -0.16 11.61 -4.15
CA ILE A 51 -1.22 10.73 -4.65
C ILE A 51 -2.57 11.35 -4.28
N ASN A 52 -3.52 11.33 -5.21
CA ASN A 52 -4.90 11.75 -4.96
C ASN A 52 -5.84 10.54 -5.01
N MET A 53 -6.93 10.60 -4.24
CA MET A 53 -7.98 9.59 -4.26
C MET A 53 -9.16 10.12 -5.06
N VAL A 54 -9.45 9.47 -6.19
CA VAL A 54 -10.50 9.93 -7.14
C VAL A 54 -11.86 9.37 -6.78
N ASN A 55 -11.91 8.18 -6.19
CA ASN A 55 -13.16 7.52 -5.82
C ASN A 55 -13.01 6.88 -4.44
N GLU A 56 -13.83 7.34 -3.48
CA GLU A 56 -13.84 6.81 -2.11
C GLU A 56 -14.58 5.47 -2.01
N GLU A 57 -15.51 5.15 -2.90
CA GLU A 57 -16.20 3.86 -2.86
C GLU A 57 -15.27 2.72 -3.30
N THR A 58 -14.46 2.95 -4.33
CA THR A 58 -13.53 1.95 -4.88
C THR A 58 -12.13 2.03 -4.26
N GLY A 59 -11.70 3.22 -3.83
CA GLY A 59 -10.33 3.50 -3.41
C GLY A 59 -9.37 3.78 -4.57
N GLU A 60 -9.89 4.12 -5.75
CA GLU A 60 -9.10 4.44 -6.93
C GLU A 60 -8.23 5.69 -6.72
N LEU A 61 -7.02 5.66 -7.29
CA LEU A 61 -5.95 6.62 -7.05
C LEU A 61 -5.36 7.14 -8.36
N GLU A 62 -4.86 8.38 -8.31
CA GLU A 62 -4.12 9.02 -9.40
C GLU A 62 -2.92 9.81 -8.84
N ARG A 63 -2.03 10.27 -9.72
CA ARG A 63 -0.99 11.23 -9.36
C ARG A 63 -1.63 12.58 -9.02
N ALA A 64 -1.25 13.19 -7.90
CA ALA A 64 -1.67 14.57 -7.58
C ALA A 64 -0.95 15.58 -8.48
N GLU A 65 -1.46 16.82 -8.60
CA GLU A 65 -0.84 17.86 -9.44
C GLU A 65 0.65 18.10 -9.11
N ASN A 66 1.01 18.04 -7.82
CA ASN A 66 2.38 18.22 -7.33
C ASN A 66 3.17 16.91 -7.19
N TRP A 67 2.79 15.84 -7.89
CA TRP A 67 3.38 14.50 -7.70
C TRP A 67 4.90 14.49 -7.89
N HIS A 68 5.44 15.29 -8.81
CA HIS A 68 6.87 15.27 -9.14
C HIS A 68 7.75 15.57 -7.91
N GLU A 69 7.52 16.71 -7.25
CA GLU A 69 8.23 17.10 -6.02
C GLU A 69 8.03 16.06 -4.89
N ARG A 70 6.82 15.50 -4.78
CA ARG A 70 6.49 14.51 -3.75
C ARG A 70 7.17 13.17 -4.00
N PHE A 71 7.30 12.75 -5.24
CA PHE A 71 7.98 11.51 -5.62
C PHE A 71 9.49 11.63 -5.45
N GLU A 72 10.08 12.79 -5.73
CA GLU A 72 11.47 13.07 -5.38
C GLU A 72 11.70 12.92 -3.87
N ASN A 73 10.80 13.47 -3.04
CA ASN A 73 10.86 13.28 -1.60
C ASN A 73 10.74 11.80 -1.21
N LEU A 74 9.81 11.08 -1.85
CA LEU A 74 9.57 9.66 -1.58
C LEU A 74 10.79 8.81 -1.92
N ASN A 75 11.44 9.07 -3.06
CA ASN A 75 12.69 8.42 -3.47
C ASN A 75 13.85 8.76 -2.53
N ARG A 76 13.93 9.99 -2.02
CA ARG A 76 15.01 10.42 -1.13
C ARG A 76 14.96 9.76 0.25
N PHE A 77 13.76 9.49 0.76
CA PHE A 77 13.56 9.10 2.16
C PHE A 77 12.94 7.72 2.32
N SER A 78 13.79 6.68 2.38
CA SER A 78 13.38 5.26 2.47
C SER A 78 12.48 4.92 3.67
N HIS A 79 12.52 5.69 4.75
CA HIS A 79 11.62 5.48 5.91
C HIS A 79 10.14 5.66 5.54
N ASN A 80 9.83 6.35 4.45
CA ASN A 80 8.46 6.42 3.92
C ASN A 80 7.93 5.05 3.52
N ASN A 81 8.78 4.12 3.08
CA ASN A 81 8.37 2.75 2.77
C ASN A 81 7.80 2.04 4.01
N LEU A 82 8.40 2.26 5.19
CA LEU A 82 7.88 1.71 6.45
C LEU A 82 6.51 2.33 6.82
N ARG A 83 6.32 3.62 6.52
CA ARG A 83 5.05 4.32 6.75
C ARG A 83 3.94 3.80 5.83
N ILE A 84 4.26 3.58 4.54
CA ILE A 84 3.35 3.01 3.55
C ILE A 84 2.97 1.58 3.93
N THR A 85 3.94 0.73 4.31
CA THR A 85 3.66 -0.63 4.81
C THR A 85 2.70 -0.60 6.00
N ARG A 86 2.86 0.36 6.91
CA ARG A 86 1.98 0.53 8.07
C ARG A 86 0.56 0.92 7.67
N ILE A 87 0.41 1.84 6.72
CA ILE A 87 -0.90 2.22 6.14
C ILE A 87 -1.55 1.00 5.51
N LEU A 88 -0.83 0.28 4.65
CA LEU A 88 -1.32 -0.92 3.97
C LEU A 88 -1.80 -2.00 4.95
N LYS A 89 -1.02 -2.32 5.99
CA LYS A 89 -1.45 -3.28 7.03
C LYS A 89 -2.73 -2.80 7.72
N CYS A 90 -2.81 -1.52 8.05
CA CYS A 90 -3.97 -0.94 8.73
C CYS A 90 -5.23 -0.97 7.85
N LEU A 91 -5.12 -0.64 6.56
CA LEU A 91 -6.21 -0.77 5.58
C LEU A 91 -6.81 -2.18 5.60
N GLY A 92 -5.95 -3.19 5.56
CA GLY A 92 -6.38 -4.59 5.63
C GLY A 92 -7.10 -4.94 6.94
N GLU A 93 -6.57 -4.50 8.10
CA GLU A 93 -7.22 -4.76 9.40
C GLU A 93 -8.59 -4.06 9.52
N MET A 94 -8.76 -2.88 8.92
CA MET A 94 -10.01 -2.13 8.91
C MET A 94 -11.02 -2.61 7.87
N GLY A 95 -10.64 -3.56 7.00
CA GLY A 95 -11.52 -4.15 5.98
C GLY A 95 -11.53 -3.42 4.64
N TYR A 96 -10.60 -2.49 4.41
CA TYR A 96 -10.43 -1.79 3.13
C TYR A 96 -9.45 -2.53 2.22
N GLU A 97 -9.77 -3.78 1.89
CA GLU A 97 -8.89 -4.62 1.06
C GLU A 97 -8.75 -4.08 -0.38
N ASP A 98 -9.82 -3.50 -0.94
CA ASP A 98 -9.78 -2.83 -2.25
C ASP A 98 -8.79 -1.67 -2.29
N TYR A 99 -8.74 -0.88 -1.21
CA TYR A 99 -7.79 0.23 -1.10
C TYR A 99 -6.34 -0.28 -1.04
N GLN A 100 -6.10 -1.43 -0.40
CA GLN A 100 -4.77 -2.06 -0.45
C GLN A 100 -4.39 -2.36 -1.90
N VAL A 101 -5.33 -2.90 -2.69
CA VAL A 101 -5.09 -3.29 -4.07
C VAL A 101 -4.78 -2.08 -4.94
N HIS A 102 -5.59 -1.01 -4.84
CA HIS A 102 -5.33 0.22 -5.59
C HIS A 102 -3.99 0.85 -5.22
N LEU A 103 -3.65 0.95 -3.93
CA LEU A 103 -2.39 1.53 -3.49
C LEU A 103 -1.18 0.69 -3.92
N VAL A 104 -1.24 -0.63 -3.80
CA VAL A 104 -0.16 -1.51 -4.25
C VAL A 104 -0.01 -1.45 -5.77
N LYS A 105 -1.12 -1.50 -6.52
CA LYS A 105 -1.08 -1.39 -7.98
C LYS A 105 -0.47 -0.07 -8.43
N PHE A 106 -0.84 1.04 -7.79
CA PHE A 106 -0.27 2.36 -8.03
C PHE A 106 1.26 2.32 -7.91
N PHE A 107 1.80 1.84 -6.78
CA PHE A 107 3.24 1.74 -6.61
C PHE A 107 3.90 0.76 -7.59
N LEU A 108 3.25 -0.35 -7.96
CA LEU A 108 3.80 -1.25 -8.99
C LEU A 108 3.89 -0.54 -10.35
N THR A 109 2.87 0.22 -10.74
CA THR A 109 2.90 1.02 -11.97
C THR A 109 4.03 2.04 -11.95
N GLU A 110 4.13 2.84 -10.89
CA GLU A 110 5.16 3.87 -10.76
C GLU A 110 6.60 3.31 -10.70
N THR A 111 6.76 2.08 -10.24
CA THR A 111 8.09 1.46 -10.05
C THR A 111 8.52 0.54 -11.19
N LEU A 112 7.57 -0.03 -11.95
CA LEU A 112 7.85 -1.02 -13.00
C LEU A 112 7.50 -0.56 -14.41
N VAL A 113 6.56 0.39 -14.55
CA VAL A 113 6.09 0.86 -15.86
C VAL A 113 6.63 2.25 -16.13
N GLU A 114 6.37 3.16 -15.20
CA GLU A 114 6.71 4.58 -15.33
C GLU A 114 8.13 4.90 -14.85
N GLU A 115 8.70 4.01 -14.02
CA GLU A 115 10.05 4.10 -13.47
C GLU A 115 10.35 5.42 -12.72
N THR A 116 9.32 6.09 -12.20
CA THR A 116 9.41 7.36 -11.45
C THR A 116 9.83 7.14 -9.99
N LEU A 117 9.64 5.94 -9.44
CA LEU A 117 9.90 5.60 -8.03
C LEU A 117 10.93 4.47 -7.84
N PRO A 118 12.14 4.53 -8.43
CA PRO A 118 13.11 3.43 -8.40
C PRO A 118 13.49 2.99 -6.99
N ASN A 119 13.56 3.91 -6.01
CA ASN A 119 13.93 3.59 -4.63
C ASN A 119 12.79 2.94 -3.82
N VAL A 120 11.57 2.92 -4.36
CA VAL A 120 10.39 2.25 -3.77
C VAL A 120 10.22 0.85 -4.34
N LYS A 121 10.77 0.55 -5.53
CA LYS A 121 10.60 -0.72 -6.27
C LYS A 121 10.80 -1.97 -5.40
N ARG A 122 11.88 -2.01 -4.62
CA ARG A 122 12.16 -3.13 -3.72
C ARG A 122 11.07 -3.28 -2.67
N SER A 123 10.65 -2.18 -2.04
CA SER A 123 9.58 -2.22 -1.04
C SER A 123 8.22 -2.59 -1.63
N ALA A 124 7.92 -2.16 -2.86
CA ALA A 124 6.70 -2.53 -3.57
C ALA A 124 6.60 -4.04 -3.78
N LEU A 125 7.68 -4.67 -4.25
CA LEU A 125 7.74 -6.10 -4.56
C LEU A 125 7.89 -6.98 -3.31
N ASP A 126 8.83 -6.64 -2.41
CA ASP A 126 9.18 -7.48 -1.25
C ASP A 126 8.17 -7.36 -0.10
N TYR A 127 7.47 -6.23 0.02
CA TYR A 127 6.64 -5.94 1.19
C TYR A 127 5.21 -5.55 0.81
N PHE A 128 5.01 -4.50 0.01
CA PHE A 128 3.67 -3.93 -0.22
C PHE A 128 2.73 -4.98 -0.82
N LEU A 129 3.19 -5.70 -1.84
CA LEU A 129 2.49 -6.81 -2.47
C LEU A 129 1.88 -7.80 -1.47
N PHE A 130 2.66 -8.19 -0.45
CA PHE A 130 2.27 -9.22 0.51
C PHE A 130 1.42 -8.71 1.67
N THR A 131 1.17 -7.40 1.75
CA THR A 131 0.21 -6.84 2.70
C THR A 131 -1.24 -7.05 2.29
N VAL A 132 -1.53 -7.21 0.99
CA VAL A 132 -2.89 -7.35 0.42
C VAL A 132 -3.55 -8.62 0.95
N ARG A 133 -4.61 -8.49 1.76
CA ARG A 133 -5.18 -9.64 2.49
C ARG A 133 -5.84 -10.68 1.58
N SER A 134 -6.63 -10.25 0.60
CA SER A 134 -7.22 -11.15 -0.39
C SER A 134 -6.13 -11.87 -1.18
N LYS A 135 -6.09 -13.21 -1.06
CA LYS A 135 -5.15 -14.06 -1.79
C LYS A 135 -5.37 -13.98 -3.30
N GLU A 136 -6.61 -13.81 -3.74
CA GLU A 136 -6.98 -13.71 -5.14
C GLU A 136 -6.43 -12.41 -5.75
N LYS A 137 -6.81 -11.26 -5.18
CA LYS A 137 -6.32 -9.95 -5.64
C LYS A 137 -4.81 -9.82 -5.52
N ARG A 138 -4.20 -10.45 -4.51
CA ARG A 138 -2.74 -10.53 -4.40
C ARG A 138 -2.12 -11.27 -5.59
N ARG A 139 -2.71 -12.39 -6.05
CA ARG A 139 -2.21 -13.11 -7.24
C ARG A 139 -2.32 -12.28 -8.50
N GLU A 140 -3.41 -11.52 -8.67
CA GLU A 140 -3.57 -10.57 -9.78
C GLU A 140 -2.42 -9.55 -9.79
N LEU A 141 -2.09 -8.98 -8.63
CA LEU A 141 -0.99 -8.03 -8.50
C LEU A 141 0.38 -8.65 -8.72
N VAL A 142 0.61 -9.90 -8.28
CA VAL A 142 1.85 -10.64 -8.57
C VAL A 142 2.00 -10.84 -10.08
N HIS A 143 0.91 -11.22 -10.76
CA HIS A 143 0.91 -11.40 -12.20
C HIS A 143 1.17 -10.07 -12.92
N TYR A 144 0.49 -8.99 -12.53
CA TYR A 144 0.75 -7.64 -13.03
C TYR A 144 2.23 -7.26 -12.86
N ALA A 145 2.79 -7.44 -11.66
CA ALA A 145 4.20 -7.17 -11.41
C ALA A 145 5.12 -8.00 -12.32
N TRP A 146 4.81 -9.29 -12.54
CA TRP A 146 5.56 -10.15 -13.45
C TRP A 146 5.50 -9.71 -14.91
N GLN A 147 4.36 -9.22 -15.41
CA GLN A 147 4.21 -8.73 -16.77
C GLN A 147 5.08 -7.49 -17.04
N HIS A 148 5.21 -6.62 -16.04
CA HIS A 148 5.92 -5.35 -16.16
C HIS A 148 7.38 -5.39 -15.67
N PHE A 149 7.79 -6.40 -14.92
CA PHE A 149 9.18 -6.52 -14.45
C PHE A 149 10.16 -6.85 -15.58
N LYS A 150 11.25 -6.08 -15.69
CA LYS A 150 12.31 -6.27 -16.69
C LYS A 150 13.67 -6.56 -16.02
N PRO A 151 14.42 -7.60 -16.48
CA PRO A 151 13.96 -8.68 -17.36
C PRO A 151 13.02 -9.64 -16.63
N GLN A 152 11.99 -10.12 -17.33
CA GLN A 152 10.94 -10.96 -16.74
C GLN A 152 11.47 -12.29 -16.18
N SER A 153 12.58 -12.80 -16.73
CA SER A 153 13.27 -13.99 -16.23
C SER A 153 13.76 -13.84 -14.79
N SER A 154 14.05 -12.63 -14.33
CA SER A 154 14.58 -12.37 -12.98
C SER A 154 13.49 -12.15 -11.93
N PHE A 155 12.21 -12.33 -12.29
CA PHE A 155 11.11 -12.22 -11.34
C PHE A 155 11.02 -13.44 -10.42
N VAL A 156 11.08 -13.23 -9.10
CA VAL A 156 11.16 -14.30 -8.08
C VAL A 156 9.93 -14.40 -7.17
N TRP A 157 8.97 -13.48 -7.28
CA TRP A 157 7.82 -13.38 -6.36
C TRP A 157 6.64 -14.30 -6.72
N GLY A 158 6.84 -15.24 -7.65
CA GLY A 158 5.85 -16.27 -7.98
C GLY A 158 6.44 -17.39 -8.84
N PRO A 159 5.89 -18.63 -8.79
CA PRO A 159 6.31 -19.72 -9.65
C PRO A 159 6.05 -19.39 -11.13
N ARG A 160 7.07 -19.53 -11.99
CA ARG A 160 7.01 -19.14 -13.41
C ARG A 160 5.90 -19.86 -14.18
N ASP A 161 5.69 -21.14 -13.90
CA ASP A 161 4.65 -21.96 -14.52
C ASP A 161 3.23 -21.45 -14.22
N LYS A 162 3.00 -20.97 -12.98
CA LYS A 162 1.72 -20.39 -12.57
C LYS A 162 1.50 -19.02 -13.17
N LEU A 163 2.56 -18.21 -13.28
CA LEU A 163 2.49 -16.86 -13.84
C LEU A 163 2.19 -16.89 -15.35
N GLN A 164 2.78 -17.83 -16.09
CA GLN A 164 2.52 -18.01 -17.53
C GLN A 164 1.11 -18.52 -17.84
N LYS A 165 0.52 -19.30 -16.92
CA LYS A 165 -0.82 -19.89 -17.08
C LYS A 165 -1.93 -19.04 -16.48
N TYR A 166 -1.60 -17.93 -15.84
CA TYR A 166 -2.57 -17.02 -15.25
C TYR A 166 -3.41 -16.41 -16.39
N ARG A 167 -4.73 -16.64 -16.34
CA ARG A 167 -5.72 -16.15 -17.30
C ARG A 167 -6.72 -15.28 -16.57
#